data_AF-A0A8B8BW70-F1
#
_entry.id   AF-A0A8B8BW70-F1
#
_cell.length_a   1.000
_cell.length_b   1.000
_cell.length_c   1.000
_cell.angle_alpha   90.00
_cell.angle_beta   90.00
_cell.angle_gamma   90.00
#
_symmetry.space_group_name_H-M   'P 1'
#
loop_
_entity.id
_entity.type
_entity.pdbx_description
1 polymer ?
#
loop_
_entity_poly.entity_id
_entity_poly.type
_entity_poly.pdbx_seq_one_letter_code
_entity_poly.pdbx_strand_id
1 'polypeptide(L)'
;MPKRIVVGLVANDAFNGIPTRNPFNFPNAGVKKLEISINGETMTTRPYEPDFADNLYPRSYLSLYQGLGKLGDDWAPNVTLGEYKNGYTLWCIDFTKDQEAQLDKFHLIQTGNLRIELQFAQNTVETLICVVYAEFDNLLEINKQREVSIDY
;
A
#
# COMPACT_ATOMS: atom_id res chain seq x y z
N MET A 1 14.20 1.40 4.04
CA MET A 1 12.85 1.96 3.75
C MET A 1 12.28 1.13 2.63
N PRO A 2 10.98 0.78 2.66
CA PRO A 2 10.40 0.05 1.56
C PRO A 2 10.44 0.91 0.30
N LYS A 3 10.69 0.29 -0.86
CA LYS A 3 10.50 0.94 -2.16
C LYS A 3 9.03 1.02 -2.53
N ARG A 4 8.21 0.10 -2.01
CA ARG A 4 6.77 0.05 -2.24
C ARG A 4 6.05 -0.52 -1.04
N ILE A 5 4.84 -0.02 -0.78
CA ILE A 5 3.90 -0.66 0.14
C ILE A 5 2.55 -0.89 -0.53
N VAL A 6 1.85 -1.91 -0.04
CA VAL A 6 0.41 -2.07 -0.22
C VAL A 6 -0.24 -2.06 1.15
N VAL A 7 -1.21 -1.19 1.36
CA VAL A 7 -1.90 -1.02 2.64
C VAL A 7 -3.40 -1.24 2.50
N GLY A 8 -3.99 -1.92 3.48
CA GLY A 8 -5.41 -2.22 3.56
C GLY A 8 -5.88 -2.37 4.99
N LEU A 9 -7.19 -2.21 5.19
CA LEU A 9 -7.84 -2.46 6.48
C LEU A 9 -8.61 -3.78 6.40
N VAL A 10 -8.50 -4.59 7.45
CA VAL A 10 -9.22 -5.87 7.58
C VAL A 10 -9.91 -5.88 8.94
N ALA A 11 -11.10 -6.46 9.04
CA ALA A 11 -11.75 -6.67 10.32
C ALA A 11 -10.89 -7.57 11.23
N ASN A 12 -10.75 -7.20 12.51
CA ASN A 12 -9.89 -7.93 13.46
C ASN A 12 -10.27 -9.41 13.58
N ASP A 13 -11.55 -9.74 13.54
CA ASP A 13 -12.03 -11.11 13.64
C ASP A 13 -11.71 -11.94 12.39
N ALA A 14 -11.80 -11.34 11.21
CA ALA A 14 -11.38 -11.92 9.95
C ALA A 14 -9.86 -12.18 9.95
N PHE A 15 -9.07 -11.18 10.38
CA PHE A 15 -7.61 -11.31 10.50
C PHE A 15 -7.19 -12.44 11.45
N ASN A 16 -7.89 -12.60 12.57
CA ASN A 16 -7.63 -13.68 13.53
C ASN A 16 -8.20 -15.05 13.10
N GLY A 17 -8.79 -15.15 11.90
CA GLY A 17 -9.18 -16.43 11.31
C GLY A 17 -10.48 -17.02 11.82
N ILE A 18 -11.47 -16.19 12.19
CA ILE A 18 -12.82 -16.73 12.45
C ILE A 18 -13.34 -17.42 11.17
N PRO A 19 -13.75 -18.71 11.24
CA PRO A 19 -14.06 -19.50 10.03
C PRO A 19 -15.18 -18.95 9.14
N THR A 20 -16.08 -18.12 9.69
CA THR A 20 -17.19 -17.50 8.95
C THR A 20 -16.84 -16.15 8.33
N ARG A 21 -15.59 -15.69 8.49
CA ARG A 21 -15.11 -14.37 8.06
C ARG A 21 -14.03 -14.52 7.00
N ASN A 22 -13.91 -13.54 6.11
CA ASN A 22 -12.94 -13.56 5.01
C ASN A 22 -11.76 -12.61 5.31
N PRO A 23 -10.52 -13.12 5.55
CA PRO A 23 -9.34 -12.29 5.81
C PRO A 23 -8.86 -11.49 4.57
N PHE A 24 -9.36 -11.83 3.38
CA PHE A 24 -9.04 -11.14 2.12
C PHE A 24 -10.09 -10.10 1.73
N ASN A 25 -11.08 -9.84 2.60
CA ASN A 25 -12.01 -8.74 2.43
C ASN A 25 -11.45 -7.47 3.08
N PHE A 26 -11.04 -6.53 2.24
CA PHE A 26 -10.54 -5.20 2.61
C PHE A 26 -11.63 -4.15 2.39
N PRO A 27 -12.51 -3.91 3.39
CA PRO A 27 -13.56 -2.90 3.27
C PRO A 27 -12.95 -1.50 3.14
N ASN A 28 -13.68 -0.59 2.48
CA ASN A 28 -13.29 0.82 2.48
C ASN A 28 -13.31 1.46 3.88
N ALA A 29 -14.05 0.84 4.82
CA ALA A 29 -14.17 1.22 6.23
C ALA A 29 -14.56 2.69 6.48
N GLY A 30 -15.09 3.40 5.48
CA GLY A 30 -15.34 4.84 5.58
C GLY A 30 -14.07 5.68 5.74
N VAL A 31 -12.92 5.21 5.26
CA VAL A 31 -11.69 6.02 5.17
C VAL A 31 -11.99 7.26 4.34
N LYS A 32 -11.77 8.45 4.90
CA LYS A 32 -11.90 9.74 4.20
C LYS A 32 -10.57 10.37 3.84
N LYS A 33 -9.48 9.96 4.51
CA LYS A 33 -8.13 10.46 4.27
C LYS A 33 -7.11 9.36 4.55
N LEU A 34 -6.18 9.17 3.62
CA LEU A 34 -4.95 8.41 3.81
C LEU A 34 -3.77 9.31 3.43
N GLU A 35 -2.87 9.52 4.39
CA GLU A 35 -1.65 10.29 4.20
C GLU A 35 -0.43 9.45 4.57
N ILE A 36 0.62 9.56 3.76
CA ILE A 36 1.90 8.88 4.00
C ILE A 36 3.00 9.92 3.98
N SER A 37 3.84 9.89 5.02
CA SER A 37 4.99 10.77 5.15
C SER A 37 6.26 9.98 5.45
N ILE A 38 7.38 10.42 4.91
CA ILE A 38 8.72 9.93 5.25
C ILE A 38 9.44 11.04 6.00
N ASN A 39 9.94 10.73 7.21
CA ASN A 39 10.66 11.70 8.05
C ASN A 39 9.90 13.01 8.31
N GLY A 40 8.56 12.97 8.31
CA GLY A 40 7.69 14.13 8.50
C GLY A 40 7.37 14.92 7.22
N GLU A 41 7.98 14.57 6.08
CA GLU A 41 7.64 15.15 4.79
C GLU A 41 6.61 14.28 4.06
N THR A 42 5.49 14.87 3.66
CA THR A 42 4.44 14.16 2.93
C THR A 42 4.96 13.75 1.55
N MET A 43 4.84 12.46 1.22
CA MET A 43 5.35 11.90 -0.03
C MET A 43 4.51 12.31 -1.24
N THR A 44 3.20 12.33 -1.08
CA THR A 44 2.27 12.70 -2.13
C THR A 44 2.01 14.20 -2.07
N THR A 45 1.95 14.87 -3.23
CA THR A 45 1.59 16.29 -3.30
C THR A 45 0.22 16.57 -2.65
N ARG A 46 -0.64 15.53 -2.61
CA ARG A 46 -1.93 15.54 -1.90
C ARG A 46 -2.21 14.18 -1.26
N PRO A 47 -2.67 14.12 0.00
CA PRO A 47 -3.23 12.91 0.61
C PRO A 47 -4.31 12.28 -0.26
N TYR A 48 -4.58 10.99 -0.11
CA TYR A 48 -5.73 10.35 -0.74
C TYR A 48 -6.98 10.70 0.06
N GLU A 49 -7.97 11.31 -0.58
CA GLU A 49 -9.21 11.75 0.07
C GLU A 49 -10.43 11.16 -0.64
N PRO A 50 -10.66 9.83 -0.53
CA PRO A 50 -11.80 9.20 -1.18
C PRO A 50 -13.12 9.56 -0.49
N ASP A 51 -14.15 9.77 -1.29
CA ASP A 51 -15.54 9.72 -0.84
C ASP A 51 -16.22 8.48 -1.43
N PHE A 52 -16.40 7.45 -0.60
CA PHE A 52 -17.07 6.23 -1.04
C PHE A 52 -18.59 6.37 -1.11
N ALA A 53 -19.21 7.33 -0.42
CA ALA A 53 -20.64 7.56 -0.49
C ALA A 53 -21.03 8.18 -1.84
N ASP A 54 -20.28 9.20 -2.27
CA ASP A 54 -20.51 9.93 -3.52
C ASP A 54 -19.75 9.35 -4.72
N ASN A 55 -19.13 8.17 -4.56
CA ASN A 55 -18.32 7.49 -5.57
C ASN A 55 -17.10 8.29 -6.08
N LEU A 56 -16.55 9.18 -5.25
CA LEU A 56 -15.33 9.95 -5.52
C LEU A 56 -14.09 9.27 -4.92
N TYR A 57 -13.84 8.03 -5.34
CA TYR A 57 -12.65 7.26 -4.99
C TYR A 57 -11.77 6.78 -6.17
N PRO A 58 -11.93 7.21 -7.46
CA PRO A 58 -11.07 6.76 -8.55
C PRO A 58 -9.57 6.94 -8.32
N ARG A 59 -9.14 8.00 -7.63
CA ARG A 59 -7.70 8.22 -7.35
C ARG A 59 -7.14 7.15 -6.40
N SER A 60 -7.90 6.78 -5.37
CA SER A 60 -7.53 5.69 -4.47
C SER A 60 -7.45 4.36 -5.22
N TYR A 61 -8.43 4.09 -6.08
CA TYR A 61 -8.42 2.92 -6.96
C TYR A 61 -7.20 2.89 -7.91
N LEU A 62 -6.90 4.02 -8.57
CA LEU A 62 -5.76 4.14 -9.48
C LEU A 62 -4.41 3.95 -8.79
N SER A 63 -4.33 4.18 -7.47
CA SER A 63 -3.08 3.94 -6.72
C SER A 63 -2.61 2.49 -6.86
N LEU A 64 -3.51 1.50 -6.96
CA LEU A 64 -3.15 0.10 -7.20
C LEU A 64 -2.36 -0.07 -8.50
N TYR A 65 -2.87 0.52 -9.57
CA TYR A 65 -2.28 0.42 -10.91
C TYR A 65 -0.97 1.20 -10.97
N GLN A 66 -0.95 2.41 -10.41
CA GLN A 66 0.25 3.25 -10.38
C GLN A 66 1.36 2.60 -9.56
N GLY A 67 1.10 2.22 -8.30
CA GLY A 67 2.13 1.65 -7.44
C GLY A 67 2.61 0.27 -7.90
N LEU A 68 1.80 -0.50 -8.64
CA LEU A 68 2.24 -1.75 -9.25
C LEU A 68 2.97 -1.55 -10.59
N GLY A 69 3.06 -0.31 -11.09
CA GLY A 69 3.65 -0.01 -12.40
C GLY A 69 2.84 -0.58 -13.55
N LYS A 70 1.52 -0.72 -13.38
CA LYS A 70 0.57 -1.31 -14.33
C LYS A 70 -0.39 -0.31 -14.94
N LEU A 71 -0.16 0.97 -14.71
CA LEU A 71 -0.95 2.01 -15.36
C LEU A 71 -0.57 2.06 -16.86
N GLY A 72 -1.48 1.60 -17.72
CA GLY A 72 -1.27 1.57 -19.17
C GLY A 72 -0.61 0.29 -19.70
N ASP A 73 -0.40 -0.72 -18.85
CA ASP A 73 0.07 -2.05 -19.24
C ASP A 73 -1.11 -2.95 -19.68
N ASP A 74 -0.83 -3.94 -20.53
CA ASP A 74 -1.77 -4.97 -20.97
C ASP A 74 -2.17 -5.97 -19.87
N TRP A 75 -1.49 -5.91 -18.72
CA TRP A 75 -1.79 -6.73 -17.55
C TRP A 75 -1.94 -5.83 -16.33
N ALA A 76 -2.96 -6.10 -15.52
CA ALA A 76 -3.21 -5.36 -14.29
C ALA A 76 -3.91 -6.24 -13.24
N PRO A 77 -3.99 -5.80 -11.98
CA PRO A 77 -4.77 -6.48 -10.96
C PRO A 77 -6.22 -6.65 -11.41
N ASN A 78 -6.76 -7.84 -11.22
CA ASN A 78 -8.15 -8.15 -11.55
C ASN A 78 -9.08 -7.65 -10.44
N VAL A 79 -9.12 -6.33 -10.24
CA VAL A 79 -10.00 -5.62 -9.31
C VAL A 79 -10.69 -4.52 -10.08
N THR A 80 -12.00 -4.60 -10.24
CA THR A 80 -12.77 -3.54 -10.87
C THR A 80 -12.96 -2.35 -9.94
N LEU A 81 -13.31 -1.19 -10.48
CA LEU A 81 -13.66 0.01 -9.69
C LEU A 81 -14.82 -0.26 -8.70
N GLY A 82 -15.76 -1.12 -9.07
CA GLY A 82 -16.86 -1.53 -8.19
C GLY A 82 -16.40 -2.43 -7.06
N GLU A 83 -15.59 -3.44 -7.36
CA GLU A 83 -15.08 -4.36 -6.34
C GLU A 83 -14.12 -3.67 -5.37
N TYR A 84 -13.35 -2.68 -5.84
CA TYR A 84 -12.49 -1.85 -5.01
C TYR A 84 -13.26 -1.26 -3.82
N LYS A 85 -14.40 -0.61 -4.07
CA LYS A 85 -15.26 -0.03 -3.02
C LYS A 85 -15.89 -1.09 -2.11
N ASN A 86 -16.11 -2.30 -2.63
CA ASN A 86 -16.94 -3.33 -2.01
C ASN A 86 -16.16 -4.50 -1.38
N GLY A 87 -14.87 -4.33 -1.09
CA GLY A 87 -14.08 -5.37 -0.42
C GLY A 87 -12.64 -5.51 -0.87
N TYR A 88 -12.19 -4.72 -1.84
CA TYR A 88 -10.78 -4.71 -2.27
C TYR A 88 -10.17 -3.30 -2.19
N THR A 89 -10.48 -2.55 -1.14
CA THR A 89 -9.92 -1.20 -0.93
C THR A 89 -8.48 -1.33 -0.40
N LEU A 90 -7.55 -1.32 -1.34
CA LEU A 90 -6.11 -1.35 -1.10
C LEU A 90 -5.46 -0.10 -1.70
N TRP A 91 -4.44 0.45 -1.04
CA TRP A 91 -3.62 1.49 -1.63
C TRP A 91 -2.23 0.94 -1.90
N CYS A 92 -1.74 1.12 -3.12
CA CYS A 92 -0.36 0.80 -3.47
C CYS A 92 0.41 2.11 -3.65
N ILE A 93 1.54 2.23 -2.97
CA ILE A 93 2.37 3.43 -3.00
C ILE A 93 3.79 3.04 -3.35
N ASP A 94 4.27 3.58 -4.45
CA ASP A 94 5.65 3.51 -4.88
C ASP A 94 6.42 4.73 -4.34
N PHE A 95 7.50 4.47 -3.61
CA PHE A 95 8.38 5.47 -3.00
C PHE A 95 9.63 5.75 -3.84
N THR A 96 9.84 5.06 -4.95
CA THR A 96 10.91 5.34 -5.89
C THR A 96 10.68 6.69 -6.56
N LYS A 97 11.77 7.42 -6.82
CA LYS A 97 11.70 8.77 -7.39
C LYS A 97 11.20 8.77 -8.83
N ASP A 98 11.46 7.69 -9.57
CA ASP A 98 11.02 7.50 -10.94
C ASP A 98 9.66 6.80 -11.04
N GLN A 99 9.08 6.34 -9.93
CA GLN A 99 7.79 5.61 -9.90
C GLN A 99 7.85 4.29 -10.70
N GLU A 100 8.98 3.59 -10.60
CA GLU A 100 9.28 2.38 -11.35
C GLU A 100 9.78 1.25 -10.44
N ALA A 101 9.19 1.10 -9.24
CA ALA A 101 9.59 0.08 -8.26
C ALA A 101 9.56 -1.37 -8.80
N GLN A 102 8.76 -1.63 -9.84
CA GLN A 102 8.59 -2.92 -10.48
C GLN A 102 9.72 -3.29 -11.45
N LEU A 103 10.53 -2.33 -11.91
CA LEU A 103 11.64 -2.61 -12.82
C LEU A 103 12.86 -3.10 -12.03
N ASP A 104 13.67 -3.95 -12.66
CA ASP A 104 14.98 -4.38 -12.15
C ASP A 104 16.02 -3.25 -12.27
N LYS A 105 15.72 -2.12 -11.63
CA LYS A 105 16.63 -0.99 -11.45
C LYS A 105 17.08 -0.97 -10.00
N PHE A 106 18.35 -0.63 -9.81
CA PHE A 106 18.88 -0.39 -8.48
C PHE A 106 18.37 0.95 -7.95
N HIS A 107 17.51 0.92 -6.94
CA HIS A 107 17.15 2.11 -6.17
C HIS A 107 18.09 2.23 -4.96
N LEU A 108 18.46 3.46 -4.60
CA LEU A 108 19.26 3.71 -3.41
C LEU A 108 18.51 3.22 -2.18
N ILE A 109 19.15 2.33 -1.41
CA ILE A 109 18.68 1.92 -0.09
C ILE A 109 18.70 3.16 0.82
N GLN A 110 17.54 3.47 1.39
CA GLN A 110 17.34 4.65 2.24
C GLN A 110 16.84 4.22 3.61
N THR A 111 17.23 4.95 4.66
CA THR A 111 16.71 4.78 6.02
C THR A 111 15.81 5.96 6.39
N GLY A 112 14.73 5.70 7.13
CA GLY A 112 13.80 6.74 7.52
C GLY A 112 12.64 6.20 8.36
N ASN A 113 11.79 7.12 8.82
CA ASN A 113 10.54 6.78 9.48
C ASN A 113 9.38 6.95 8.51
N LEU A 114 8.69 5.84 8.22
CA LEU A 114 7.44 5.86 7.49
C LEU A 114 6.28 6.03 8.47
N ARG A 115 5.42 7.02 8.23
CA ARG A 115 4.17 7.20 8.97
C ARG A 115 2.99 7.09 8.02
N ILE A 116 1.99 6.32 8.43
CA ILE A 116 0.70 6.17 7.77
C ILE A 116 -0.35 6.80 8.68
N GLU A 117 -1.06 7.81 8.20
CA GLU A 117 -2.18 8.45 8.88
C GLU A 117 -3.48 8.12 8.13
N LEU A 118 -4.46 7.60 8.88
CA LEU A 118 -5.79 7.30 8.38
C LEU A 118 -6.80 8.14 9.16
N GLN A 119 -7.74 8.76 8.43
CA GLN A 119 -8.90 9.41 9.03
C GLN A 119 -10.16 8.78 8.46
N PHE A 120 -11.15 8.61 9.34
CA PHE A 120 -12.46 8.03 8.99
C PHE A 120 -13.53 9.12 8.94
N ALA A 121 -14.50 8.97 8.04
CA ALA A 121 -15.65 9.87 7.92
C ALA A 121 -16.57 9.77 9.14
N GLN A 122 -16.64 8.57 9.75
CA GLN A 122 -17.49 8.26 10.89
C GLN A 122 -16.73 7.31 11.84
N ASN A 123 -17.30 7.09 13.02
CA ASN A 123 -16.77 6.09 13.95
C ASN A 123 -16.79 4.71 13.29
N THR A 124 -15.70 3.94 13.44
CA THR A 124 -15.65 2.57 12.94
C THR A 124 -16.59 1.69 13.76
N VAL A 125 -17.32 0.80 13.08
CA VAL A 125 -18.32 -0.09 13.72
C VAL A 125 -17.69 -1.35 14.32
N GLU A 126 -16.47 -1.66 13.91
CA GLU A 126 -15.68 -2.80 14.38
C GLU A 126 -14.21 -2.42 14.52
N THR A 127 -13.44 -3.24 15.23
CA THR A 127 -11.98 -3.10 15.34
C THR A 127 -11.33 -3.51 14.01
N LEU A 128 -10.49 -2.66 13.46
CA LEU A 128 -9.78 -2.88 12.21
C LEU A 128 -8.29 -3.10 12.45
N ILE A 129 -7.70 -3.98 11.67
CA ILE A 129 -6.27 -4.20 11.57
C ILE A 129 -5.78 -3.55 10.28
N CYS A 130 -4.77 -2.69 10.40
CA CYS A 130 -4.06 -2.14 9.25
C CYS A 130 -2.97 -3.13 8.82
N VAL A 131 -3.18 -3.78 7.68
CA VAL A 131 -2.23 -4.71 7.08
C VAL A 131 -1.36 -3.94 6.09
N VAL A 132 -0.04 -4.05 6.26
CA VAL A 132 0.95 -3.41 5.40
C VAL A 132 1.84 -4.50 4.81
N TYR A 133 1.76 -4.68 3.50
CA TYR A 133 2.78 -5.40 2.74
C TYR A 133 3.84 -4.41 2.29
N ALA A 134 5.11 -4.71 2.55
CA ALA A 134 6.22 -3.81 2.27
C ALA A 134 7.30 -4.54 1.47
N GLU A 135 7.74 -3.92 0.39
CA GLU A 135 8.76 -4.43 -0.52
C GLU A 135 10.04 -3.61 -0.37
N PHE A 136 11.18 -4.29 -0.26
CA PHE A 136 12.50 -3.70 -0.02
C PHE A 136 13.49 -4.23 -1.07
N ASP A 137 14.43 -3.38 -1.47
CA ASP A 137 15.62 -3.83 -2.19
C ASP A 137 16.69 -4.20 -1.14
N ASN A 138 17.29 -5.38 -1.27
CA ASN A 138 18.38 -5.84 -0.41
C ASN A 138 19.65 -6.01 -1.24
N LEU A 139 20.81 -5.65 -0.68
CA LEU A 139 22.10 -5.86 -1.33
C LEU A 139 22.78 -7.10 -0.78
N LEU A 140 23.11 -8.03 -1.68
CA LEU A 140 23.94 -9.19 -1.37
C LEU A 140 25.34 -8.96 -1.97
N GLU A 141 26.34 -8.87 -1.10
CA GLU A 141 27.74 -8.75 -1.48
C GLU A 141 28.47 -10.08 -1.28
N ILE A 142 29.20 -10.53 -2.31
CA ILE A 142 30.12 -11.65 -2.23
C ILE A 142 31.54 -11.10 -2.35
N ASN A 143 32.32 -11.20 -1.28
CA ASN A 143 33.68 -10.68 -1.28
C ASN A 143 34.67 -11.64 -1.96
N LYS A 144 35.93 -11.23 -2.09
CA LYS A 144 36.99 -12.04 -2.73
C LYS A 144 37.25 -13.37 -2.02
N GLN A 145 36.92 -13.46 -0.73
CA GLN A 145 37.04 -14.64 0.12
C GLN A 145 35.82 -15.56 -0.01
N ARG A 146 34.83 -15.22 -0.86
CA ARG A 146 33.55 -15.91 -1.02
C ARG A 146 32.67 -15.86 0.22
N GLU A 147 32.91 -14.89 1.10
CA GLU A 147 32.02 -14.62 2.22
C GLU A 147 30.84 -13.81 1.69
N VAL A 148 29.64 -14.18 2.14
CA VAL A 148 28.39 -13.54 1.76
C VAL A 148 27.99 -12.60 2.88
N SER A 149 27.79 -11.33 2.55
CA SER A 149 27.19 -10.34 3.45
C SER A 149 25.91 -9.80 2.83
N ILE A 150 24.91 -9.54 3.67
CA ILE A 150 23.61 -9.03 3.28
C ILE A 150 23.40 -7.74 4.06
N ASP A 151 23.13 -6.65 3.34
CA ASP A 151 22.70 -5.39 3.93
C ASP A 151 21.17 -5.32 3.89
N TYR A 152 20.55 -5.00 5.03
CA TYR A 152 19.09 -5.00 5.26
C TYR A 152 18.56 -3.59 5.49
#